data_AF-P03862-F1
#
_entry.id   AF-P03862-F1
#
_cell.length_a   1.000
_cell.length_b   1.000
_cell.length_c   1.000
_cell.angle_alpha   90.00
_cell.angle_beta   90.00
_cell.angle_gamma   90.00
#
_symmetry.space_group_name_H-M   'P 1'
#
loop_
_entity.id
_entity.type
_entity.pdbx_description
1 polymer ?
#
loop_
_entity_poly.entity_id
_entity_poly.type
_entity_poly.pdbx_seq_one_letter_code
_entity_poly.pdbx_strand_id
1 'polypeptide(L)'
;MCYNMEKYTEKKQRNQVFQKFIKRHIGENQMDLVEDCNTFLSFVADKTLEKQKLYKANSCKNRFCPVCAWRKARKDALGLSLMMQYIKQQEKKEFIFLTLTTPNVMSDELENEIKRYNNSFRKLIKRKKVGSVIKGYVRKLEITYNKKRDDYNPHFHVLIAVNKSYFTDKRYYISQQEWLDLWRDVTGISEITQVQVQKIRQNNNKELYEMAKYSGKDSDYLINKSKSL
;
A
#
# COMPACT_ATOMS: atom_id res chain seq x y z
N MET A 1 -33.28 16.33 -3.39
CA MET A 1 -32.21 17.20 -3.91
C MET A 1 -31.35 16.40 -4.87
N CYS A 2 -31.35 16.74 -6.16
CA CYS A 2 -30.45 16.12 -7.13
C CYS A 2 -29.05 16.74 -6.95
N TYR A 3 -28.14 16.02 -6.30
CA TYR A 3 -26.74 16.45 -6.23
C TYR A 3 -26.17 16.48 -7.65
N ASN A 4 -25.60 17.62 -8.08
CA ASN A 4 -24.87 17.69 -9.33
C ASN A 4 -23.56 16.88 -9.20
N MET A 5 -23.62 15.60 -9.62
CA MET A 5 -22.53 14.63 -9.53
C MET A 5 -21.32 14.98 -10.41
N GLU A 6 -21.47 15.87 -11.39
CA GLU A 6 -20.35 16.31 -12.24
C GLU A 6 -19.30 17.09 -11.44
N LYS A 7 -19.70 17.71 -10.33
CA LYS A 7 -18.78 18.43 -9.43
C LYS A 7 -18.03 17.50 -8.46
N TYR A 8 -18.37 16.21 -8.41
CA TYR A 8 -17.73 15.27 -7.50
C TYR A 8 -16.33 14.92 -7.96
N THR A 9 -15.39 14.96 -7.02
CA THR A 9 -14.07 14.35 -7.24
C THR A 9 -14.21 12.87 -7.59
N GLU A 10 -13.29 12.33 -8.38
CA GLU A 10 -13.24 10.90 -8.73
C GLU A 10 -13.37 9.98 -7.49
N LYS A 11 -12.78 10.37 -6.36
CA LYS A 11 -12.86 9.60 -5.11
C LYS A 11 -14.26 9.62 -4.49
N LYS A 12 -15.00 10.72 -4.63
CA LYS A 12 -16.41 10.80 -4.21
C LYS A 12 -17.31 9.99 -5.14
N GLN A 13 -17.01 9.95 -6.45
CA GLN A 13 -17.70 9.04 -7.38
C GLN A 13 -17.48 7.57 -6.97
N ARG A 14 -16.23 7.16 -6.66
CA ARG A 14 -15.96 5.82 -6.10
C ARG A 14 -16.66 5.55 -4.76
N ASN A 15 -16.87 6.58 -3.93
CA ASN A 15 -17.64 6.43 -2.69
C ASN A 15 -19.12 6.06 -2.93
N GLN A 16 -19.73 6.45 -4.06
CA GLN A 16 -21.10 6.03 -4.41
C GLN A 16 -21.17 4.51 -4.67
N VAL A 17 -20.15 3.99 -5.35
CA VAL A 17 -20.03 2.54 -5.58
C VAL A 17 -19.78 1.81 -4.26
N PHE A 18 -18.92 2.36 -3.39
CA PHE A 18 -18.67 1.83 -2.04
C PHE A 18 -19.93 1.75 -1.17
N GLN A 19 -20.79 2.77 -1.21
CA GLN A 19 -22.06 2.80 -0.46
C GLN A 19 -22.90 1.55 -0.74
N LYS A 20 -23.04 1.15 -2.02
CA LYS A 20 -23.79 -0.06 -2.41
C LYS A 20 -23.22 -1.34 -1.80
N PHE A 21 -21.89 -1.43 -1.62
CA PHE A 21 -21.23 -2.60 -1.06
C PHE A 21 -21.28 -2.64 0.46
N ILE A 22 -21.07 -1.50 1.10
CA ILE A 22 -20.91 -1.45 2.55
C ILE A 22 -22.24 -1.43 3.29
N LYS A 23 -23.35 -1.01 2.64
CA LYS A 23 -24.68 -0.86 3.28
C LYS A 23 -25.14 -2.09 4.07
N ARG A 24 -24.79 -3.30 3.62
CA ARG A 24 -25.15 -4.57 4.30
C ARG A 24 -24.26 -4.92 5.50
N HIS A 25 -23.20 -4.15 5.74
CA HIS A 25 -22.12 -4.46 6.69
C HIS A 25 -21.94 -3.39 7.78
N ILE A 26 -22.75 -2.31 7.76
CA ILE A 26 -22.69 -1.21 8.73
C ILE A 26 -24.09 -0.78 9.13
N GLY A 27 -24.24 -0.21 10.34
CA GLY A 27 -25.50 0.37 10.80
C GLY A 27 -25.82 1.71 10.14
N GLU A 28 -27.05 2.17 10.30
CA GLU A 28 -27.60 3.38 9.67
C GLU A 28 -26.78 4.64 9.95
N ASN A 29 -26.46 4.93 11.22
CA ASN A 29 -25.63 6.09 11.58
C ASN A 29 -24.28 6.13 10.84
N GLN A 30 -23.65 4.96 10.65
CA GLN A 30 -22.38 4.87 9.94
C GLN A 30 -22.57 4.98 8.43
N MET A 31 -23.72 4.54 7.91
CA MET A 31 -24.11 4.71 6.51
C MET A 31 -24.29 6.19 6.17
N ASP A 32 -25.01 6.95 7.00
CA ASP A 32 -25.19 8.40 6.82
C ASP A 32 -23.84 9.12 6.73
N LEU A 33 -22.91 8.79 7.64
CA LEU A 33 -21.56 9.33 7.59
C LEU A 33 -20.81 8.96 6.29
N VAL A 34 -21.01 7.75 5.77
CA VAL A 34 -20.41 7.28 4.51
C VAL A 34 -20.99 8.01 3.30
N GLU A 35 -22.31 8.23 3.29
CA GLU A 35 -23.03 8.99 2.27
C GLU A 35 -22.61 10.46 2.26
N ASP A 36 -22.46 11.05 3.44
CA ASP A 36 -22.01 12.43 3.60
C ASP A 36 -20.50 12.61 3.46
N CYS A 37 -19.71 11.54 3.50
CA CYS A 37 -18.25 11.68 3.45
C CYS A 37 -17.80 12.55 2.27
N ASN A 38 -17.05 13.63 2.56
CA ASN A 38 -16.52 14.57 1.57
C ASN A 38 -17.60 15.37 0.79
N THR A 39 -18.81 15.54 1.33
CA THR A 39 -19.81 16.48 0.79
C THR A 39 -19.58 17.92 1.26
N PHE A 40 -18.97 18.10 2.44
CA PHE A 40 -18.62 19.41 2.99
C PHE A 40 -17.11 19.59 3.11
N LEU A 41 -16.59 20.65 2.50
CA LEU A 41 -15.17 21.02 2.48
C LEU A 41 -15.02 22.48 2.92
N SER A 42 -14.16 22.73 3.89
CA SER A 42 -13.77 24.09 4.29
C SER A 42 -12.33 24.34 3.90
N PHE A 43 -12.11 25.46 3.22
CA PHE A 43 -10.79 25.89 2.77
C PHE A 43 -10.37 27.14 3.53
N VAL A 44 -9.08 27.23 3.84
CA VAL A 44 -8.44 28.51 4.17
C VAL A 44 -7.86 29.05 2.88
N ALA A 45 -8.09 30.32 2.61
CA ALA A 45 -7.66 31.00 1.40
C ALA A 45 -6.85 32.25 1.74
N ASP A 46 -6.00 32.68 0.83
CA ASP A 46 -5.43 34.03 0.87
C ASP A 46 -6.50 35.09 0.56
N LYS A 47 -6.15 36.37 0.73
CA LYS A 47 -7.09 37.49 0.53
C LYS A 47 -7.67 37.53 -0.90
N THR A 48 -6.92 37.07 -1.89
CA THR A 48 -7.32 37.05 -3.31
C THR A 48 -8.12 35.79 -3.69
N LEU A 49 -8.22 34.80 -2.80
CA LEU A 49 -8.81 33.48 -3.04
C LEU A 49 -8.09 32.63 -4.11
N GLU A 50 -6.92 33.05 -4.58
CA GLU A 50 -6.12 32.35 -5.58
C GLU A 50 -5.44 31.12 -5.00
N LYS A 51 -4.99 31.20 -3.74
CA LYS A 51 -4.36 30.07 -3.04
C LYS A 51 -5.27 29.57 -1.95
N GLN A 52 -5.70 28.32 -2.11
CA GLN A 52 -6.58 27.67 -1.15
C GLN A 52 -5.96 26.38 -0.63
N LYS A 53 -6.14 26.12 0.66
CA LYS A 53 -5.74 24.88 1.31
C LYS A 53 -6.93 24.29 2.03
N LEU A 54 -7.20 23.01 1.77
CA LEU A 54 -8.23 22.27 2.49
C LEU A 54 -7.87 22.25 3.98
N TYR A 55 -8.76 22.80 4.80
CA TYR A 55 -8.60 22.89 6.25
C TYR A 55 -9.45 21.86 6.98
N LYS A 56 -10.72 21.70 6.59
CA LYS A 56 -11.66 20.76 7.21
C LYS A 56 -12.49 20.05 6.16
N ALA A 57 -12.87 18.81 6.45
CA ALA A 57 -13.80 18.05 5.64
C ALA A 57 -14.58 17.10 6.54
N ASN A 58 -15.84 16.83 6.22
CA ASN A 58 -16.56 15.73 6.83
C ASN A 58 -15.99 14.38 6.33
N SER A 59 -15.78 13.45 7.25
CA SER A 59 -15.16 12.15 6.96
C SER A 59 -15.88 11.05 7.73
N CYS A 60 -16.26 9.98 7.05
CA CYS A 60 -16.87 8.82 7.70
C CYS A 60 -15.90 8.00 8.56
N LYS A 61 -14.58 8.21 8.39
CA LYS A 61 -13.49 7.46 9.05
C LYS A 61 -13.49 5.95 8.79
N ASN A 62 -14.38 5.44 7.93
CA ASN A 62 -14.38 4.05 7.52
C ASN A 62 -13.14 3.75 6.67
N ARG A 63 -12.38 2.71 7.04
CA ARG A 63 -11.14 2.29 6.35
C ARG A 63 -11.33 1.91 4.88
N PHE A 64 -12.54 1.50 4.50
CA PHE A 64 -12.91 1.13 3.13
C PHE A 64 -13.58 2.27 2.35
N CYS A 65 -13.67 3.47 2.93
CA CYS A 65 -14.13 4.64 2.16
C CYS A 65 -12.97 5.17 1.32
N PRO A 66 -13.07 5.27 -0.02
CA PRO A 66 -11.97 5.71 -0.90
C PRO A 66 -11.40 7.07 -0.55
N VAL A 67 -12.24 7.99 -0.06
CA VAL A 67 -11.81 9.32 0.35
C VAL A 67 -11.03 9.27 1.67
N CYS A 68 -11.52 8.52 2.66
CA CYS A 68 -10.86 8.41 3.97
C CYS A 68 -9.57 7.59 3.89
N ALA A 69 -9.60 6.48 3.17
CA ALA A 69 -8.47 5.61 2.91
C ALA A 69 -7.34 6.40 2.22
N TRP A 70 -7.65 7.15 1.15
CA TRP A 70 -6.70 8.03 0.50
C TRP A 70 -6.11 9.11 1.41
N ARG A 71 -6.93 9.78 2.23
CA ARG A 71 -6.43 10.78 3.20
C ARG A 71 -5.48 10.15 4.21
N LYS A 72 -5.83 8.95 4.70
CA LYS A 72 -5.01 8.19 5.63
C LYS A 72 -3.69 7.77 4.99
N ALA A 73 -3.72 7.18 3.79
CA ALA A 73 -2.53 6.80 3.04
C ALA A 73 -1.54 7.97 2.86
N ARG A 74 -2.03 9.19 2.60
CA ARG A 74 -1.16 10.39 2.48
C ARG A 74 -0.53 10.81 3.80
N LYS A 75 -1.25 10.70 4.92
CA LYS A 75 -0.73 10.99 6.26
C LYS A 75 0.30 9.94 6.68
N ASP A 76 -0.02 8.67 6.46
CA ASP A 76 0.87 7.54 6.77
C ASP A 76 2.16 7.62 5.92
N ALA A 77 2.04 7.96 4.63
CA ALA A 77 3.19 8.20 3.76
C ALA A 77 4.07 9.35 4.25
N LEU A 78 3.48 10.44 4.76
CA LEU A 78 4.24 11.55 5.32
C LEU A 78 5.01 11.10 6.57
N GLY A 79 4.32 10.45 7.52
CA GLY A 79 4.94 9.93 8.73
C GLY A 79 6.08 8.95 8.42
N LEU A 80 5.85 8.00 7.52
CA LEU A 80 6.86 7.06 7.08
C LEU A 80 8.06 7.75 6.43
N SER A 81 7.83 8.77 5.58
CA SER A 81 8.93 9.52 4.96
C SER A 81 9.82 10.24 5.98
N LEU A 82 9.23 10.78 7.06
CA LEU A 82 9.97 11.41 8.15
C LEU A 82 10.79 10.37 8.94
N MET A 83 10.21 9.21 9.24
CA MET A 83 10.93 8.11 9.91
C MET A 83 12.10 7.63 9.05
N MET A 84 11.90 7.49 7.74
CA MET A 84 12.98 7.10 6.81
C MET A 84 14.12 8.12 6.82
N GLN A 85 13.80 9.43 6.80
CA GLN A 85 14.81 10.49 6.89
C GLN A 85 15.60 10.40 8.19
N TYR A 86 14.91 10.25 9.32
CA TYR A 86 15.55 10.10 10.63
C TYR A 86 16.48 8.88 10.67
N ILE A 87 15.99 7.70 10.26
CA ILE A 87 16.77 6.46 10.24
C ILE A 87 17.99 6.57 9.31
N LYS A 88 17.86 7.28 8.18
CA LYS A 88 19.00 7.53 7.28
C LYS A 88 20.06 8.41 7.94
N GLN A 89 19.65 9.51 8.56
CA GLN A 89 20.56 10.54 9.08
C GLN A 89 21.16 10.13 10.42
N GLN A 90 20.34 9.69 11.37
CA GLN A 90 20.74 9.41 12.75
C GLN A 90 21.24 7.97 12.91
N GLU A 91 20.46 6.99 12.43
CA GLU A 91 20.82 5.56 12.54
C GLU A 91 21.79 5.08 11.44
N LYS A 92 22.15 5.98 10.51
CA LYS A 92 23.07 5.76 9.38
C LYS A 92 22.71 4.51 8.58
N LYS A 93 21.41 4.22 8.42
CA LYS A 93 20.92 3.09 7.63
C LYS A 93 20.64 3.49 6.19
N GLU A 94 20.47 2.48 5.37
CA GLU A 94 20.02 2.59 3.99
C GLU A 94 18.77 1.72 3.81
N PHE A 95 18.08 1.90 2.69
CA PHE A 95 16.86 1.15 2.42
C PHE A 95 16.92 0.38 1.10
N ILE A 96 16.33 -0.82 1.12
CA ILE A 96 15.98 -1.56 -0.08
C ILE A 96 14.45 -1.68 -0.19
N PHE A 97 13.97 -1.73 -1.42
CA PHE A 97 12.59 -2.06 -1.74
C PHE A 97 12.56 -3.44 -2.37
N LEU A 98 11.88 -4.38 -1.73
CA LEU A 98 11.72 -5.76 -2.17
C LEU A 98 10.26 -5.99 -2.57
N THR A 99 10.03 -6.49 -3.77
CA THR A 99 8.74 -6.97 -4.25
C THR A 99 8.79 -8.48 -4.39
N LEU A 100 8.02 -9.17 -3.55
CA LEU A 100 7.86 -10.63 -3.58
C LEU A 100 6.58 -10.94 -4.35
N THR A 101 6.71 -11.53 -5.53
CA THR A 101 5.58 -11.94 -6.36
C THR A 101 5.15 -13.36 -6.03
N THR A 102 3.91 -13.70 -6.37
CA THR A 102 3.39 -15.07 -6.32
C THR A 102 2.67 -15.38 -7.63
N PRO A 103 2.30 -16.65 -7.88
CA PRO A 103 1.43 -16.98 -9.00
C PRO A 103 0.08 -16.26 -8.91
N ASN A 104 -0.60 -16.18 -10.06
CA ASN A 104 -2.00 -15.78 -10.10
C ASN A 104 -2.86 -16.87 -9.44
N VAL A 105 -3.90 -16.44 -8.73
CA VAL A 105 -4.81 -17.29 -7.95
C VAL A 105 -6.26 -16.97 -8.32
N MET A 106 -7.11 -18.00 -8.32
CA MET A 106 -8.55 -17.82 -8.53
C MET A 106 -9.21 -17.17 -7.29
N SER A 107 -10.41 -16.61 -7.47
CA SER A 107 -11.12 -15.88 -6.41
C SER A 107 -11.41 -16.72 -5.17
N ASP A 108 -11.71 -18.00 -5.35
CA ASP A 108 -12.04 -18.98 -4.32
C ASP A 108 -10.80 -19.45 -3.52
N GLU A 109 -9.63 -19.45 -4.15
CA GLU A 109 -8.35 -19.80 -3.51
C GLU A 109 -7.66 -18.59 -2.82
N LEU A 110 -8.04 -17.37 -3.20
CA LEU A 110 -7.35 -16.13 -2.81
C LEU A 110 -7.13 -16.01 -1.30
N GLU A 111 -8.13 -16.30 -0.46
CA GLU A 111 -7.99 -16.19 1.00
C GLU A 111 -6.95 -17.17 1.55
N ASN A 112 -6.97 -18.43 1.08
CA ASN A 112 -6.06 -19.47 1.52
C ASN A 112 -4.63 -19.18 1.08
N GLU A 113 -4.46 -18.73 -0.16
CA GLU A 113 -3.14 -18.35 -0.69
C GLU A 113 -2.59 -17.11 0.03
N ILE A 114 -3.42 -16.11 0.38
CA ILE A 114 -3.00 -14.99 1.24
C ILE A 114 -2.49 -15.49 2.61
N LYS A 115 -3.19 -16.43 3.25
CA LYS A 115 -2.75 -17.02 4.53
C LYS A 115 -1.41 -17.74 4.35
N ARG A 116 -1.28 -18.55 3.30
CA ARG A 116 -0.04 -19.25 2.94
C ARG A 116 1.12 -18.27 2.73
N TYR A 117 0.95 -17.24 1.91
CA TYR A 117 2.00 -16.25 1.63
C TYR A 117 2.38 -15.41 2.84
N ASN A 118 1.43 -15.07 3.72
CA ASN A 118 1.76 -14.44 5.00
C ASN A 118 2.62 -15.36 5.88
N ASN A 119 2.35 -16.67 5.89
CA ASN A 119 3.19 -17.63 6.59
C ASN A 119 4.59 -17.74 5.96
N SER A 120 4.67 -17.85 4.63
CA SER A 120 5.93 -17.87 3.89
C SER A 120 6.76 -16.61 4.16
N PHE A 121 6.14 -15.43 4.20
CA PHE A 121 6.83 -14.18 4.55
C PHE A 121 7.42 -14.24 5.97
N ARG A 122 6.67 -14.78 6.96
CA ARG A 122 7.20 -14.98 8.32
C ARG A 122 8.38 -15.95 8.36
N LYS A 123 8.36 -17.00 7.54
CA LYS A 123 9.50 -17.92 7.41
C LYS A 123 10.70 -17.22 6.78
N LEU A 124 10.50 -16.42 5.73
CA LEU A 124 11.55 -15.68 5.03
C LEU A 124 12.32 -14.76 5.97
N ILE A 125 11.61 -13.89 6.71
CA ILE A 125 12.24 -12.94 7.63
C ILE A 125 12.99 -13.63 8.79
N LYS A 126 12.62 -14.87 9.12
CA LYS A 126 13.30 -15.69 10.15
C LYS A 126 14.52 -16.45 9.64
N ARG A 127 14.77 -16.48 8.32
CA ARG A 127 16.00 -17.10 7.77
C ARG A 127 17.23 -16.39 8.33
N LYS A 128 18.24 -17.14 8.77
CA LYS A 128 19.45 -16.61 9.43
C LYS A 128 20.10 -15.44 8.67
N LYS A 129 20.28 -15.59 7.36
CA LYS A 129 20.87 -14.53 6.51
C LYS A 129 19.96 -13.31 6.37
N VAL A 130 18.65 -13.52 6.20
CA VAL A 130 17.69 -12.41 6.10
C VAL A 130 17.63 -11.64 7.42
N GLY A 131 17.49 -12.35 8.53
CA GLY A 131 17.44 -11.74 9.88
C GLY A 131 18.72 -10.99 10.26
N SER A 132 19.89 -11.40 9.76
CA SER A 132 21.15 -10.68 10.03
C SER A 132 21.23 -9.32 9.32
N VAL A 133 20.54 -9.19 8.18
CA VAL A 133 20.54 -8.00 7.31
C VAL A 133 19.45 -7.00 7.69
N ILE A 134 18.23 -7.48 7.94
CA ILE A 134 17.07 -6.63 8.22
C ILE A 134 17.22 -5.94 9.58
N LYS A 135 17.10 -4.60 9.62
CA LYS A 135 17.06 -3.78 10.85
C LYS A 135 15.66 -3.26 11.20
N GLY A 136 14.73 -3.43 10.28
CA GLY A 136 13.34 -3.05 10.39
C GLY A 136 12.70 -3.08 9.01
N TYR A 137 11.38 -3.22 8.93
CA TYR A 137 10.69 -3.19 7.65
C TYR A 137 9.25 -2.69 7.79
N VAL A 138 8.73 -2.14 6.70
CA VAL A 138 7.31 -1.92 6.47
C VAL A 138 6.90 -2.81 5.32
N ARG A 139 5.81 -3.57 5.49
CA ARG A 139 5.28 -4.47 4.47
C ARG A 139 3.85 -4.11 4.14
N LYS A 140 3.51 -4.26 2.87
CA LYS A 140 2.15 -4.18 2.34
C LYS A 140 1.87 -5.40 1.48
N LEU A 141 0.67 -5.98 1.63
CA LEU A 141 0.09 -6.92 0.67
C LEU A 141 -0.73 -6.12 -0.33
N GLU A 142 -0.42 -6.28 -1.61
CA GLU A 142 -1.19 -5.73 -2.70
C GLU A 142 -1.76 -6.87 -3.53
N ILE A 143 -3.00 -6.71 -3.99
CA ILE A 143 -3.70 -7.71 -4.79
C ILE A 143 -4.14 -7.00 -6.07
N THR A 144 -3.56 -7.38 -7.20
CA THR A 144 -3.98 -6.90 -8.51
C THR A 144 -4.94 -7.88 -9.14
N TYR A 145 -6.00 -7.39 -9.77
CA TYR A 145 -6.99 -8.22 -10.46
C TYR A 145 -6.81 -8.11 -11.98
N ASN A 146 -6.81 -9.23 -12.70
CA ASN A 146 -6.83 -9.27 -14.15
C ASN A 146 -8.24 -9.59 -14.66
N LYS A 147 -8.91 -8.60 -15.24
CA LYS A 147 -10.28 -8.76 -15.78
C LYS A 147 -10.40 -9.79 -16.91
N LYS A 148 -9.36 -9.99 -17.73
CA LYS A 148 -9.44 -10.91 -18.88
C LYS A 148 -9.31 -12.37 -18.45
N ARG A 149 -8.48 -12.65 -17.45
CA ARG A 149 -8.25 -14.00 -16.92
C ARG A 149 -9.09 -14.32 -15.68
N ASP A 150 -9.77 -13.31 -15.15
CA ASP A 150 -10.55 -13.37 -13.91
C ASP A 150 -9.74 -13.90 -12.72
N ASP A 151 -8.48 -13.47 -12.63
CA ASP A 151 -7.53 -13.94 -11.62
C ASP A 151 -6.95 -12.79 -10.78
N TYR A 152 -6.38 -13.16 -9.64
CA TYR A 152 -5.77 -12.23 -8.70
C TYR A 152 -4.28 -12.53 -8.59
N ASN A 153 -3.46 -11.49 -8.46
CA ASN A 153 -2.03 -11.63 -8.19
C ASN A 153 -1.70 -10.92 -6.88
N PRO A 154 -1.64 -11.66 -5.76
CA PRO A 154 -1.16 -11.13 -4.50
C PRO A 154 0.37 -10.97 -4.54
N HIS A 155 0.89 -9.86 -4.05
CA HIS A 155 2.33 -9.63 -3.93
C HIS A 155 2.65 -8.77 -2.71
N PHE A 156 3.84 -8.97 -2.15
CA PHE A 156 4.33 -8.14 -1.05
C PHE A 156 5.25 -7.06 -1.55
N HIS A 157 4.97 -5.82 -1.18
CA HIS A 157 5.94 -4.73 -1.20
C HIS A 157 6.54 -4.59 0.19
N VAL A 158 7.86 -4.61 0.28
CA VAL A 158 8.60 -4.60 1.54
C VAL A 158 9.68 -3.53 1.47
N LEU A 159 9.50 -2.47 2.25
CA LEU A 159 10.53 -1.48 2.51
C LEU A 159 11.38 -1.98 3.68
N ILE A 160 12.68 -2.16 3.46
CA ILE A 160 13.57 -2.78 4.46
C ILE A 160 14.71 -1.82 4.78
N ALA A 161 14.91 -1.54 6.06
CA ALA A 161 16.10 -0.85 6.56
C ALA A 161 17.26 -1.84 6.72
N VAL A 162 18.43 -1.48 6.17
CA VAL A 162 19.65 -2.29 6.20
C VAL A 162 20.84 -1.44 6.63
N ASN A 163 21.90 -2.08 7.13
CA ASN A 163 23.17 -1.39 7.34
C ASN A 163 23.77 -0.96 5.98
N LYS A 164 24.52 0.15 5.95
CA LYS A 164 25.24 0.60 4.74
C LYS A 164 26.13 -0.51 4.14
N SER A 165 26.72 -1.35 4.99
CA SER A 165 27.55 -2.48 4.60
C SER A 165 26.80 -3.54 3.77
N TYR A 166 25.46 -3.55 3.75
CA TYR A 166 24.68 -4.46 2.91
C TYR A 166 25.11 -4.37 1.43
N PHE A 167 25.45 -3.18 0.94
CA PHE A 167 25.80 -2.97 -0.47
C PHE A 167 27.28 -3.18 -0.80
N THR A 168 28.15 -3.38 0.20
CA THR A 168 29.61 -3.46 0.00
C THR A 168 30.21 -4.74 0.54
N ASP A 169 29.61 -5.33 1.57
CA ASP A 169 30.08 -6.56 2.22
C ASP A 169 29.28 -7.76 1.70
N LYS A 170 29.96 -8.62 0.93
CA LYS A 170 29.38 -9.83 0.33
C LYS A 170 28.76 -10.79 1.35
N ARG A 171 29.17 -10.72 2.63
CA ARG A 171 28.59 -11.55 3.70
C ARG A 171 27.14 -11.17 4.00
N TYR A 172 26.79 -9.89 3.83
CA TYR A 172 25.45 -9.36 4.10
C TYR A 172 24.64 -9.14 2.83
N TYR A 173 25.28 -8.93 1.68
CA TYR A 173 24.56 -8.74 0.43
C TYR A 173 23.72 -9.98 0.09
N ILE A 174 22.44 -9.73 -0.25
CA ILE A 174 21.51 -10.74 -0.77
C ILE A 174 21.14 -10.29 -2.18
N SER A 175 21.57 -11.05 -3.17
CA SER A 175 21.31 -10.73 -4.57
C SER A 175 19.83 -10.93 -4.93
N GLN A 176 19.38 -10.41 -6.07
CA GLN A 176 18.03 -10.66 -6.56
C GLN A 176 17.74 -12.16 -6.74
N GLN A 177 18.71 -12.91 -7.29
CA GLN A 177 18.61 -14.35 -7.45
C GLN A 177 18.50 -15.06 -6.10
N GLU A 178 19.29 -14.66 -5.11
CA GLU A 178 19.23 -15.26 -3.78
C GLU A 178 17.89 -14.95 -3.07
N TRP A 179 17.34 -13.75 -3.25
CA TRP A 179 15.99 -13.44 -2.78
C TRP A 179 14.93 -14.33 -3.44
N LEU A 180 15.05 -14.59 -4.74
CA LEU A 180 14.16 -15.48 -5.47
C LEU A 180 14.22 -16.90 -4.90
N ASP A 181 15.43 -17.44 -4.72
CA ASP A 181 15.63 -18.79 -4.22
C ASP A 181 15.11 -18.96 -2.78
N LEU A 182 15.39 -17.98 -1.91
CA LEU A 182 14.84 -17.94 -0.54
C LEU A 182 13.31 -17.87 -0.56
N TRP A 183 12.72 -17.13 -1.48
CA TRP A 183 11.27 -16.99 -1.59
C TRP A 183 10.60 -18.26 -2.09
N ARG A 184 11.16 -18.90 -3.13
CA ARG A 184 10.73 -20.23 -3.61
C ARG A 184 10.78 -21.27 -2.50
N ASP A 185 11.87 -21.30 -1.74
CA ASP A 185 12.07 -22.25 -0.64
C ASP A 185 11.01 -22.08 0.47
N VAL A 186 10.71 -20.84 0.91
CA VAL A 186 9.70 -20.65 1.98
C VAL A 186 8.25 -20.81 1.52
N THR A 187 7.98 -20.62 0.22
CA THR A 187 6.65 -20.79 -0.38
C THR A 187 6.37 -22.22 -0.83
N GLY A 188 7.43 -22.96 -1.19
CA GLY A 188 7.34 -24.26 -1.84
C GLY A 188 6.83 -24.18 -3.28
N ILE A 189 7.03 -23.04 -3.96
CA ILE A 189 6.54 -22.80 -5.33
C ILE A 189 7.75 -22.48 -6.21
N SER A 190 8.21 -23.46 -6.99
CA SER A 190 9.38 -23.32 -7.87
C SER A 190 9.06 -22.46 -9.10
N GLU A 191 7.78 -22.34 -9.45
CA GLU A 191 7.24 -21.61 -10.60
C GLU A 191 7.32 -20.09 -10.44
N ILE A 192 7.58 -19.56 -9.24
CA ILE A 192 7.84 -18.13 -9.06
C ILE A 192 9.09 -17.79 -9.85
N THR A 193 8.99 -16.97 -10.88
CA THR A 193 10.13 -16.68 -11.78
C THR A 193 10.92 -15.44 -11.42
N GLN A 194 10.31 -14.52 -10.65
CA GLN A 194 10.90 -13.21 -10.42
C GLN A 194 10.56 -12.65 -9.03
N VAL A 195 11.55 -11.96 -8.48
CA VAL A 195 11.39 -10.98 -7.41
C VAL A 195 12.09 -9.71 -7.86
N GLN A 196 11.70 -8.56 -7.33
CA GLN A 196 12.40 -7.31 -7.59
C GLN A 196 13.02 -6.81 -6.30
N VAL A 197 14.30 -6.46 -6.33
CA VAL A 197 14.98 -5.81 -5.21
C VAL A 197 15.77 -4.64 -5.75
N GLN A 198 15.64 -3.48 -5.11
CA GLN A 198 16.35 -2.27 -5.52
C GLN A 198 16.76 -1.44 -4.31
N LYS A 199 17.93 -0.82 -4.40
CA LYS A 199 18.33 0.23 -3.45
C LYS A 199 17.43 1.44 -3.67
N ILE A 200 16.85 1.97 -2.59
CA ILE A 200 16.09 3.20 -2.67
C ILE A 200 17.09 4.36 -2.74
N ARG A 201 17.02 5.12 -3.83
CA ARG A 201 17.68 6.43 -3.94
C ARG A 201 16.95 7.40 -3.02
N GLN A 202 17.72 8.10 -2.20
CA GLN A 202 17.19 8.97 -1.15
C GLN A 202 17.79 10.36 -1.33
N ASN A 203 17.83 10.83 -2.58
CA ASN A 203 18.54 12.06 -2.94
C ASN A 203 17.78 13.29 -2.47
N ASN A 204 16.47 13.18 -2.28
CA ASN A 204 15.62 14.25 -1.78
C ASN A 204 14.38 13.72 -1.04
N ASN A 205 13.69 14.62 -0.35
CA ASN A 205 12.49 14.31 0.42
C ASN A 205 11.30 13.85 -0.45
N LYS A 206 11.26 14.24 -1.73
CA LYS A 206 10.20 13.86 -2.67
C LYS A 206 10.27 12.37 -3.01
N GLU A 207 11.46 11.84 -3.30
CA GLU A 207 11.67 10.41 -3.57
C GLU A 207 11.26 9.53 -2.40
N LEU A 208 11.63 9.95 -1.17
CA LEU A 208 11.23 9.28 0.06
C LEU A 208 9.71 9.29 0.26
N TYR A 209 9.07 10.43 -0.01
CA TYR A 209 7.62 10.55 0.09
C TYR A 209 6.90 9.70 -0.97
N GLU A 210 7.37 9.66 -2.22
CA GLU A 210 6.80 8.78 -3.25
C GLU A 210 6.95 7.31 -2.87
N MET A 211 8.11 6.87 -2.36
CA MET A 211 8.26 5.49 -1.86
C MET A 211 7.30 5.19 -0.70
N ALA A 212 7.18 6.12 0.25
CA ALA A 212 6.26 5.95 1.36
C ALA A 212 4.79 5.88 0.91
N LYS A 213 4.41 6.56 -0.18
CA LYS A 213 3.07 6.43 -0.77
C LYS A 213 2.82 5.03 -1.32
N TYR A 214 3.78 4.40 -2.00
CA TYR A 214 3.60 3.02 -2.49
C TYR A 214 3.35 2.05 -1.33
N SER A 215 4.12 2.21 -0.24
CA SER A 215 3.95 1.42 0.98
C SER A 215 2.63 1.71 1.73
N GLY A 216 2.09 2.93 1.62
CA GLY A 216 0.88 3.37 2.35
C GLY A 216 -0.42 3.35 1.55
N LYS A 217 -0.40 3.21 0.21
CA LYS A 217 -1.60 3.25 -0.64
C LYS A 217 -2.50 2.05 -0.35
N ASP A 218 -3.78 2.27 -0.09
CA ASP A 218 -4.75 1.16 0.05
C ASP A 218 -4.91 0.38 -1.27
N SER A 219 -5.25 -0.90 -1.17
CA SER A 219 -5.63 -1.71 -2.34
C SER A 219 -6.87 -1.11 -3.01
N ASP A 220 -6.88 -1.02 -4.33
CA ASP A 220 -8.02 -0.46 -5.09
C ASP A 220 -9.12 -1.55 -5.22
N TYR A 221 -9.76 -1.91 -4.11
CA TYR A 221 -10.78 -3.00 -4.03
C TYR A 221 -12.08 -2.69 -4.81
N LEU A 222 -12.30 -1.44 -5.24
CA LEU A 222 -13.51 -1.04 -5.95
C LEU A 222 -13.47 -1.26 -7.47
N ILE A 223 -12.33 -1.70 -8.02
CA ILE A 223 -12.23 -2.01 -9.45
C ILE A 223 -13.12 -3.21 -9.81
N ASN A 224 -13.35 -4.15 -8.88
CA ASN A 224 -13.99 -5.44 -9.16
C ASN A 224 -15.45 -5.41 -9.63
N LYS A 225 -16.24 -4.35 -9.36
CA LYS A 225 -17.67 -4.35 -9.74
C LYS A 225 -18.22 -3.01 -10.24
N SER A 226 -17.38 -1.99 -10.40
CA SER A 226 -17.81 -0.74 -11.05
C SER A 226 -18.15 -0.91 -12.54
N LYS A 227 -17.83 -2.06 -13.15
CA LYS A 227 -18.18 -2.41 -14.54
C LYS A 227 -19.10 -3.63 -14.67
N SER A 228 -19.72 -4.07 -13.58
CA SER A 228 -20.79 -5.09 -13.60
C SER A 228 -22.17 -4.47 -13.32
N LEU A 229 -22.27 -3.14 -13.39
CA LEU A 229 -23.48 -2.33 -13.40
C LEU A 229 -23.38 -1.40 -14.61
#